data_AF-A0A0J0XIX9-F1
#
_entry.id   AF-A0A0J0XIX9-F1
#
_cell.length_a   1.000
_cell.length_b   1.000
_cell.length_c   1.000
_cell.angle_alpha   90.00
_cell.angle_beta   90.00
_cell.angle_gamma   90.00
#
_symmetry.space_group_name_H-M   'P 1'
#
loop_
_entity.id
_entity.type
_entity.pdbx_description
1 polymer ?
#
loop_
_entity_poly.entity_id
_entity_poly.type
_entity_poly.pdbx_seq_one_letter_code
_entity_poly.pdbx_strand_id
1 'polypeptide(L)'
;MPLASSYSSSSSRIKRRSVTLPSSRQPDAWNDFSADAESSEKHWESTLQSLDESNMSTERTTSLENQEGEILRLTREVIDLREELAARPTEDEVYAMRMEWETSETLFAQSQKDNEQKHNTIENLRQYVKALESKLEETLGEDWKDYCVLPDPRGSSNMCGNATPLPKPGKVRSTSIKRTSRHSHSRAVSAADARSLRELEIAVDKTPAGALRALEGICETSRPTPAEIVASFESPHKDARMERSTSHQSMRDTKDKEIAVLVAAVKALPATLGAHVERVLAQDEAQTRREEARQAILDMLDAAESRADAREIRLQGLLAEAKTCSGLMEW
;
A
#
# COMPACT_ATOMS: atom_id res chain seq x y z
N MET A 1 11.14 -5.46 26.80
CA MET A 1 10.24 -4.44 27.39
C MET A 1 9.40 -3.86 26.26
N PRO A 2 8.09 -4.14 26.18
CA PRO A 2 7.26 -3.60 25.11
C PRO A 2 6.72 -2.23 25.53
N LEU A 3 6.94 -1.23 24.67
CA LEU A 3 6.32 0.09 24.80
C LEU A 3 4.92 -0.01 24.19
N ALA A 4 3.90 0.03 25.06
CA ALA A 4 2.51 0.12 24.65
C ALA A 4 2.24 1.52 24.10
N SER A 5 1.96 1.62 22.80
CA SER A 5 1.52 2.86 22.15
C SER A 5 0.00 2.93 22.21
N SER A 6 -0.51 3.75 23.12
CA SER A 6 -1.93 4.06 23.25
C SER A 6 -2.33 5.16 22.26
N TYR A 7 -2.89 4.76 21.12
CA TYR A 7 -3.57 5.69 20.21
C TYR A 7 -4.91 6.13 20.82
N SER A 8 -4.98 7.41 21.18
CA SER A 8 -6.18 8.07 21.69
C SER A 8 -7.01 8.60 20.51
N SER A 9 -8.08 7.89 20.16
CA SER A 9 -9.05 8.30 19.14
C SER A 9 -9.84 9.52 19.61
N SER A 10 -9.42 10.71 19.18
CA SER A 10 -10.14 11.95 19.39
C SER A 10 -11.33 12.05 18.43
N SER A 11 -12.51 11.66 18.91
CA SER A 11 -13.77 11.78 18.19
C SER A 11 -14.31 13.21 18.30
N SER A 12 -14.01 14.04 17.29
CA SER A 12 -14.53 15.41 17.22
C SER A 12 -16.00 15.41 16.78
N ARG A 13 -16.89 15.52 17.75
CA ARG A 13 -18.35 15.63 17.57
C ARG A 13 -18.70 17.01 17.01
N ILE A 14 -18.88 17.10 15.69
CA ILE A 14 -19.33 18.33 15.01
C ILE A 14 -20.78 18.61 15.41
N LYS A 15 -20.98 19.62 16.27
CA LYS A 15 -22.29 20.19 16.60
C LYS A 15 -22.83 20.95 15.39
N ARG A 16 -23.73 20.32 14.63
CA ARG A 16 -24.54 21.01 13.61
C ARG A 16 -25.48 21.99 14.32
N ARG A 17 -25.20 23.30 14.20
CA ARG A 17 -26.15 24.36 14.58
C ARG A 17 -27.21 24.44 13.49
N SER A 18 -28.45 24.13 13.84
CA SER A 18 -29.63 24.41 13.03
C SER A 18 -29.82 25.92 12.92
N VAL A 19 -29.74 26.44 11.69
CA VAL A 19 -30.02 27.84 11.37
C VAL A 19 -31.52 27.94 11.09
N THR A 20 -32.26 28.55 12.01
CA THR A 20 -33.67 28.89 11.85
C THR A 20 -33.77 30.18 11.03
N LEU A 21 -34.36 30.11 9.84
CA LEU A 21 -34.64 31.29 9.01
C LEU A 21 -35.73 32.15 9.67
N PRO A 22 -35.59 33.49 9.70
CA PRO A 22 -36.63 34.37 10.19
C PRO A 22 -37.78 34.45 9.19
N SER A 23 -38.99 34.22 9.70
CA SER A 23 -40.26 34.34 9.02
C SER A 23 -40.49 35.77 8.52
N SER A 24 -40.78 35.88 7.22
CA SER A 24 -41.16 37.12 6.54
C SER A 24 -42.46 37.67 7.11
N ARG A 25 -42.39 38.78 7.86
CA ARG A 25 -43.55 39.60 8.21
C ARG A 25 -43.79 40.61 7.09
N GLN A 26 -44.88 40.44 6.35
CA GLN A 26 -45.50 41.53 5.59
C GLN A 26 -45.97 42.64 6.55
N PRO A 27 -45.67 43.91 6.28
CA PRO A 27 -46.42 45.03 6.84
C PRO A 27 -47.57 45.40 5.92
N ASP A 28 -48.77 44.92 6.23
CA ASP A 28 -50.03 45.55 5.81
C ASP A 28 -50.33 46.69 6.78
N ALA A 29 -50.07 47.95 6.41
CA ALA A 29 -50.71 49.13 7.00
C ALA A 29 -50.15 50.44 6.39
N TRP A 30 -50.68 50.87 5.25
CA TRP A 30 -50.64 52.28 4.83
C TRP A 30 -51.92 52.61 4.06
N ASN A 31 -53.03 52.72 4.79
CA ASN A 31 -54.27 53.31 4.31
C ASN A 31 -54.93 54.03 5.49
N ASP A 32 -54.42 55.21 5.83
CA ASP A 32 -55.24 56.31 6.38
C ASP A 32 -54.34 57.53 6.58
N PHE A 33 -54.33 58.45 5.63
CA PHE A 33 -54.05 59.89 5.85
C PHE A 33 -54.49 60.64 4.61
N SER A 34 -55.80 60.91 4.53
CA SER A 34 -56.41 61.78 3.54
C SER A 34 -57.39 62.71 4.24
N ALA A 35 -56.88 63.87 4.66
CA ALA A 35 -57.62 65.12 4.87
C ALA A 35 -56.68 66.10 5.60
N ASP A 36 -55.98 66.95 4.83
CA ASP A 36 -55.62 68.34 5.17
C ASP A 36 -54.61 68.89 4.15
N ALA A 37 -54.98 68.81 2.86
CA ALA A 37 -54.08 69.07 1.74
C ALA A 37 -54.10 70.52 1.21
N GLU A 38 -54.85 71.46 1.80
CA GLU A 38 -55.05 72.78 1.13
C GLU A 38 -54.56 74.01 1.92
N SER A 39 -54.06 73.85 3.15
CA SER A 39 -53.57 74.99 3.97
C SER A 39 -52.09 74.89 4.38
N SER A 40 -51.38 73.89 3.86
CA SER A 40 -49.94 73.68 4.07
C SER A 40 -49.12 73.98 2.81
N GLU A 41 -49.76 74.19 1.66
CA GLU A 41 -49.08 74.29 0.36
C GLU A 41 -48.24 75.58 0.22
N LYS A 42 -48.68 76.69 0.83
CA LYS A 42 -48.00 78.00 0.68
C LYS A 42 -46.83 78.25 1.65
N HIS A 43 -46.66 77.43 2.69
CA HIS A 43 -45.54 77.59 3.62
C HIS A 43 -44.31 76.77 3.20
N TRP A 44 -44.51 75.58 2.60
CA TRP A 44 -43.42 74.78 2.05
C TRP A 44 -42.83 75.40 0.78
N GLU A 45 -43.64 76.02 -0.08
CA GLU A 45 -43.13 76.70 -1.29
C GLU A 45 -42.13 77.83 -0.97
N SER A 46 -42.33 78.55 0.14
CA SER A 46 -41.43 79.63 0.59
C SER A 46 -40.17 79.11 1.32
N THR A 47 -40.21 77.87 1.84
CA THR A 47 -39.04 77.19 2.43
C THR A 47 -38.23 76.44 1.36
N LEU A 48 -38.86 76.01 0.26
CA LEU A 48 -38.21 75.33 -0.87
C LEU A 48 -37.37 76.27 -1.76
N GLN A 49 -37.68 77.57 -1.83
CA GLN A 49 -36.91 78.52 -2.64
C GLN A 49 -35.65 79.09 -1.95
N SER A 50 -35.42 78.78 -0.67
CA SER A 50 -34.31 79.35 0.10
C SER A 50 -33.27 78.28 0.45
N LEU A 51 -32.32 78.07 -0.46
CA LEU A 51 -30.92 77.76 -0.13
C LEU A 51 -30.58 76.38 0.49
N ASP A 52 -31.24 75.29 0.08
CA ASP A 52 -30.65 73.95 0.33
C ASP A 52 -31.00 72.85 -0.70
N GLU A 53 -31.73 73.16 -1.78
CA GLU A 53 -32.06 72.15 -2.81
C GLU A 53 -30.83 71.67 -3.58
N SER A 54 -29.84 72.55 -3.79
CA SER A 54 -28.59 72.20 -4.47
C SER A 54 -27.70 71.29 -3.60
N ASN A 55 -27.62 71.53 -2.28
CA ASN A 55 -26.86 70.67 -1.36
C ASN A 55 -27.54 69.31 -1.18
N MET A 56 -28.85 69.29 -1.00
CA MET A 56 -29.64 68.05 -0.95
C MET A 56 -29.51 67.22 -2.22
N SER A 57 -29.37 67.86 -3.39
CA SER A 57 -29.13 67.15 -4.64
C SER A 57 -27.74 66.51 -4.67
N THR A 58 -26.71 67.21 -4.19
CA THR A 58 -25.34 66.67 -4.14
C THR A 58 -25.14 65.55 -3.10
N GLU A 59 -25.80 65.65 -1.94
CA GLU A 59 -25.76 64.60 -0.92
C GLU A 59 -26.48 63.33 -1.40
N ARG A 60 -27.60 63.48 -2.12
CA ARG A 60 -28.29 62.35 -2.75
C ARG A 60 -27.43 61.68 -3.82
N THR A 61 -26.75 62.44 -4.67
CA THR A 61 -25.88 61.86 -5.70
C THR A 61 -24.70 61.11 -5.10
N THR A 62 -24.02 61.66 -4.09
CA THR A 62 -22.88 60.96 -3.43
C THR A 62 -23.34 59.73 -2.65
N SER A 63 -24.54 59.77 -2.04
CA SER A 63 -25.15 58.61 -1.38
C SER A 63 -25.48 57.50 -2.39
N LEU A 64 -26.04 57.85 -3.54
CA LEU A 64 -26.33 56.89 -4.61
C LEU A 64 -25.05 56.29 -5.20
N GLU A 65 -24.02 57.09 -5.46
CA GLU A 65 -22.72 56.59 -5.94
C GLU A 65 -22.08 55.62 -4.94
N ASN A 66 -22.15 55.90 -3.64
CA ASN A 66 -21.68 55.00 -2.60
C ASN A 66 -22.48 53.68 -2.56
N GLN A 67 -23.81 53.77 -2.75
CA GLN A 67 -24.66 52.58 -2.82
C GLN A 67 -24.38 51.74 -4.07
N GLU A 68 -24.18 52.37 -5.24
CA GLU A 68 -23.78 51.68 -6.47
C GLU A 68 -22.42 51.00 -6.32
N GLY A 69 -21.46 51.68 -5.69
CA GLY A 69 -20.15 51.10 -5.35
C GLY A 69 -20.26 49.86 -4.46
N GLU A 70 -21.12 49.91 -3.44
CA GLU A 70 -21.36 48.78 -2.55
C GLU A 70 -22.10 47.63 -3.25
N ILE A 71 -23.07 47.94 -4.12
CA ILE A 71 -23.75 46.93 -4.95
C ILE A 71 -22.74 46.21 -5.85
N LEU A 72 -21.82 46.94 -6.51
CA LEU A 72 -20.78 46.33 -7.34
C LEU A 72 -19.82 45.46 -6.51
N ARG A 73 -19.42 45.93 -5.32
CA ARG A 73 -18.57 45.19 -4.39
C ARG A 73 -19.22 43.87 -3.97
N LEU A 74 -20.47 43.93 -3.51
CA LEU A 74 -21.25 42.75 -3.10
C LEU A 74 -21.51 41.82 -4.28
N THR A 75 -21.78 42.36 -5.47
CA THR A 75 -21.98 41.54 -6.67
C THR A 75 -20.73 40.74 -7.01
N ARG A 76 -19.54 41.36 -6.93
CA ARG A 76 -18.27 40.65 -7.11
C ARG A 76 -18.07 39.58 -6.04
N GLU A 77 -18.33 39.90 -4.77
CA GLU A 77 -18.24 38.93 -3.67
C GLU A 77 -19.17 37.72 -3.89
N VAL A 78 -20.39 37.93 -4.38
CA VAL A 78 -21.32 36.83 -4.72
C VAL A 78 -20.81 35.99 -5.89
N ILE A 79 -20.19 36.59 -6.90
CA ILE A 79 -19.58 35.86 -8.01
C ILE A 79 -18.42 35.00 -7.50
N ASP A 80 -17.50 35.58 -6.73
CA ASP A 80 -16.34 34.89 -6.17
C ASP A 80 -16.78 33.71 -5.28
N LEU A 81 -17.77 33.92 -4.41
CA LEU A 81 -18.32 32.86 -3.55
C LEU A 81 -19.00 31.75 -4.34
N ARG A 82 -19.66 32.07 -5.46
CA ARG A 82 -20.28 31.06 -6.34
C ARG A 82 -19.21 30.26 -7.09
N GLU A 83 -18.16 30.91 -7.55
CA GLU A 83 -17.02 30.24 -8.18
C GLU A 83 -16.32 29.32 -7.18
N GLU A 84 -16.09 29.78 -5.94
CA GLU A 84 -15.52 28.96 -4.87
C GLU A 84 -16.42 27.76 -4.54
N LEU A 85 -17.74 27.95 -4.50
CA LEU A 85 -18.68 26.85 -4.26
C LEU A 85 -18.67 25.83 -5.41
N ALA A 86 -18.55 26.29 -6.66
CA ALA A 86 -18.47 25.45 -7.84
C ALA A 86 -17.14 24.70 -7.96
N ALA A 87 -16.06 25.28 -7.42
CA ALA A 87 -14.73 24.66 -7.37
C ALA A 87 -14.58 23.60 -6.27
N ARG A 88 -15.56 23.47 -5.36
CA ARG A 88 -15.51 22.44 -4.32
C ARG A 88 -15.61 21.06 -4.96
N PRO A 89 -14.77 20.09 -4.51
CA PRO A 89 -14.88 18.73 -4.98
C PRO A 89 -16.26 18.19 -4.65
N THR A 90 -16.82 17.40 -5.57
CA THR A 90 -18.14 16.80 -5.37
C THR A 90 -18.09 15.80 -4.22
N GLU A 91 -19.24 15.52 -3.60
CA GLU A 91 -19.29 14.52 -2.52
C GLU A 91 -18.79 13.14 -2.98
N ASP A 92 -19.04 12.79 -4.25
CA ASP A 92 -18.55 11.57 -4.88
C ASP A 92 -17.03 11.55 -5.02
N GLU A 93 -16.40 12.66 -5.41
CA GLU A 93 -14.94 12.78 -5.46
C GLU A 93 -14.32 12.67 -4.06
N VAL A 94 -14.94 13.31 -3.06
CA VAL A 94 -14.49 13.19 -1.66
C VAL A 94 -14.62 11.76 -1.16
N TYR A 95 -15.70 11.06 -1.52
CA TYR A 95 -15.89 9.66 -1.19
C TYR A 95 -14.85 8.77 -1.88
N ALA A 96 -14.59 8.97 -3.17
CA ALA A 96 -13.56 8.25 -3.92
C ALA A 96 -12.18 8.45 -3.30
N MET A 97 -11.80 9.69 -2.95
CA MET A 97 -10.54 9.97 -2.27
C MET A 97 -10.43 9.29 -0.90
N ARG A 98 -11.54 9.15 -0.16
CA ARG A 98 -11.56 8.42 1.11
C ARG A 98 -11.32 6.93 0.91
N MET A 99 -11.94 6.32 -0.10
CA MET A 99 -11.74 4.91 -0.44
C MET A 99 -10.31 4.63 -0.91
N GLU A 100 -9.74 5.51 -1.75
CA GLU A 100 -8.34 5.42 -2.18
C GLU A 100 -7.37 5.55 -0.98
N TRP A 101 -7.67 6.47 -0.05
CA TRP A 101 -6.88 6.64 1.17
C TRP A 101 -6.94 5.41 2.08
N GLU A 102 -8.13 4.84 2.32
CA GLU A 102 -8.32 3.64 3.14
C GLU A 102 -7.61 2.41 2.54
N THR A 103 -7.67 2.28 1.22
CA THR A 103 -6.95 1.22 0.48
C THR A 103 -5.44 1.38 0.65
N SER A 104 -4.93 2.62 0.53
CA SER A 104 -3.51 2.93 0.71
C SER A 104 -3.03 2.62 2.12
N GLU A 105 -3.84 2.95 3.14
CA GLU A 105 -3.54 2.65 4.54
C GLU A 105 -3.48 1.13 4.79
N THR A 106 -4.39 0.37 4.19
CA THR A 106 -4.42 -1.10 4.30
C THR A 106 -3.17 -1.74 3.68
N LEU A 107 -2.76 -1.27 2.50
CA LEU A 107 -1.53 -1.74 1.83
C LEU A 107 -0.28 -1.40 2.64
N PHE A 108 -0.24 -0.21 3.25
CA PHE A 108 0.87 0.20 4.10
C PHE A 108 0.99 -0.69 5.35
N ALA A 109 -0.13 -0.95 6.04
CA ALA A 109 -0.17 -1.83 7.20
C ALA A 109 0.28 -3.26 6.85
N GLN A 110 -0.16 -3.80 5.70
CA GLN A 110 0.28 -5.11 5.23
C GLN A 110 1.78 -5.13 4.91
N SER A 111 2.30 -4.11 4.22
CA SER A 111 3.73 -4.00 3.92
C SER A 111 4.58 -3.91 5.19
N GLN A 112 4.09 -3.24 6.23
CA GLN A 112 4.77 -3.18 7.51
C GLN A 112 4.86 -4.56 8.16
N LYS A 113 3.75 -5.30 8.19
CA LYS A 113 3.71 -6.68 8.72
C LYS A 113 4.65 -7.63 7.95
N ASP A 114 4.68 -7.52 6.63
CA ASP A 114 5.58 -8.33 5.79
C ASP A 114 7.06 -8.00 6.07
N ASN A 115 7.38 -6.72 6.30
CA ASN A 115 8.73 -6.30 6.66
C ASN A 115 9.13 -6.82 8.04
N GLU A 116 8.24 -6.77 9.03
CA GLU A 116 8.46 -7.36 10.36
C GLU A 116 8.71 -8.87 10.27
N GLN A 117 7.92 -9.59 9.45
CA GLN A 117 8.11 -11.02 9.23
C GLN A 117 9.46 -11.35 8.56
N LYS A 118 9.87 -10.56 7.58
CA LYS A 118 11.19 -10.71 6.94
C LYS A 118 12.32 -10.44 7.92
N HIS A 119 12.20 -9.40 8.75
CA HIS A 119 13.16 -9.10 9.80
C HIS A 119 13.29 -10.25 10.80
N ASN A 120 12.17 -10.81 11.26
CA ASN A 120 12.19 -11.98 12.14
C ASN A 120 12.87 -13.19 11.49
N THR A 121 12.63 -13.41 10.20
CA THR A 121 13.26 -14.50 9.45
C THR A 121 14.77 -14.29 9.32
N ILE A 122 15.22 -13.07 9.00
CA ILE A 122 16.65 -12.71 8.96
C ILE A 122 17.30 -12.94 10.33
N GLU A 123 16.63 -12.57 11.42
CA GLU A 123 17.16 -12.74 12.76
C GLU A 123 17.27 -14.22 13.15
N ASN A 124 16.28 -15.04 12.79
CA ASN A 124 16.34 -16.50 12.96
C ASN A 124 17.50 -17.11 12.16
N LEU A 125 17.71 -16.68 10.91
CA LEU A 125 18.83 -17.15 10.10
C LEU A 125 20.17 -16.74 10.69
N ARG A 126 20.31 -15.53 11.24
CA ARG A 126 21.52 -15.09 11.95
C ARG A 126 21.80 -15.95 13.18
N GLN A 127 20.77 -16.26 13.96
CA GLN A 127 20.91 -17.16 15.12
C GLN A 127 21.32 -18.57 14.70
N TYR A 128 20.73 -19.08 13.62
CA TYR A 128 21.09 -20.38 13.06
C TYR A 128 22.54 -20.42 12.57
N VAL A 129 22.99 -19.40 11.81
CA VAL A 129 24.39 -19.27 11.38
C VAL A 129 25.32 -19.24 12.59
N LYS A 130 25.00 -18.44 13.62
CA LYS A 130 25.79 -18.38 14.86
C LYS A 130 25.86 -19.73 15.58
N ALA A 131 24.78 -20.51 15.58
CA ALA A 131 24.77 -21.86 16.15
C ALA A 131 25.65 -22.82 15.34
N LEU A 132 25.65 -22.71 14.01
CA LEU A 132 26.55 -23.49 13.15
C LEU A 132 28.01 -23.09 13.35
N GLU A 133 28.32 -21.79 13.44
CA GLU A 133 29.65 -21.27 13.74
C GLU A 133 30.16 -21.82 15.07
N SER A 134 29.32 -21.81 16.11
CA SER A 134 29.65 -22.39 17.42
C SER A 134 29.93 -23.89 17.35
N LYS A 135 29.19 -24.65 16.52
CA LYS A 135 29.39 -26.09 16.34
C LYS A 135 30.66 -26.40 15.54
N LEU A 136 31.01 -25.57 14.57
CA LEU A 136 32.29 -25.66 13.84
C LEU A 136 33.46 -25.39 14.78
N GLU A 137 33.35 -24.37 15.62
CA GLU A 137 34.35 -24.05 16.64
C GLU A 137 34.55 -25.19 17.66
N GLU A 138 33.47 -25.83 18.09
CA GLU A 138 33.52 -26.99 18.99
C GLU A 138 34.19 -28.22 18.32
N THR A 139 33.93 -28.47 17.04
CA THR A 139 34.38 -29.69 16.35
C THR A 139 35.77 -29.58 15.72
N LEU A 140 36.14 -28.39 15.24
CA LEU A 140 37.38 -28.15 14.49
C LEU A 140 38.36 -27.20 15.21
N GLY A 141 37.96 -26.60 16.33
CA GLY A 141 38.74 -25.59 17.05
C GLY A 141 38.65 -24.19 16.41
N GLU A 142 39.22 -23.15 17.04
CA GLU A 142 39.13 -21.75 16.57
C GLU A 142 39.67 -21.55 15.14
N ASP A 143 40.59 -22.40 14.69
CA ASP A 143 41.25 -22.33 13.38
C ASP A 143 40.32 -22.68 12.20
N TRP A 144 39.08 -23.14 12.46
CA TRP A 144 38.14 -23.52 11.40
C TRP A 144 37.88 -22.41 10.37
N LYS A 145 37.99 -21.15 10.79
CA LYS A 145 37.82 -19.97 9.94
C LYS A 145 38.90 -19.89 8.85
N ASP A 146 40.12 -20.34 9.13
CA ASP A 146 41.23 -20.31 8.17
C ASP A 146 41.04 -21.33 7.04
N TYR A 147 40.37 -22.45 7.33
CA TYR A 147 40.01 -23.47 6.33
C TYR A 147 38.79 -23.06 5.48
N CYS A 148 37.97 -22.14 6.00
CA CYS A 148 36.77 -21.61 5.33
C CYS A 148 37.02 -20.29 4.60
N VAL A 149 38.27 -19.92 4.33
CA VAL A 149 38.61 -18.85 3.38
C VAL A 149 38.21 -19.33 1.98
N LEU A 150 36.92 -19.28 1.69
CA LEU A 150 36.41 -19.32 0.34
C LEU A 150 37.14 -18.20 -0.40
N PRO A 151 37.80 -18.49 -1.54
CA PRO A 151 38.44 -17.45 -2.32
C PRO A 151 37.39 -16.38 -2.57
N ASP A 152 37.66 -15.20 -2.00
CA ASP A 152 36.81 -14.01 -2.05
C ASP A 152 36.18 -13.99 -3.44
N PRO A 153 34.84 -14.16 -3.56
CA PRO A 153 34.20 -14.60 -4.81
C PRO A 153 34.67 -13.67 -5.91
N ARG A 154 35.68 -14.14 -6.67
CA ARG A 154 36.62 -13.27 -7.40
C ARG A 154 35.78 -12.32 -8.21
N GLY A 155 35.72 -11.06 -7.76
CA GLY A 155 34.63 -10.13 -8.04
C GLY A 155 34.03 -10.49 -9.37
N SER A 156 32.95 -11.29 -9.34
CA SER A 156 32.29 -11.72 -10.58
C SER A 156 32.06 -10.43 -11.29
N SER A 157 32.78 -10.26 -12.39
CA SER A 157 32.82 -9.04 -13.15
C SER A 157 31.43 -8.89 -13.72
N ASN A 158 30.54 -8.40 -12.87
CA ASN A 158 29.36 -7.68 -13.25
C ASN A 158 29.96 -6.58 -14.11
N MET A 159 29.98 -6.82 -15.42
CA MET A 159 29.77 -5.79 -16.40
C MET A 159 28.38 -5.19 -16.13
N CYS A 160 28.18 -4.62 -14.93
CA CYS A 160 27.50 -3.35 -14.79
C CYS A 160 28.31 -2.42 -15.69
N GLY A 161 27.92 -2.39 -16.96
CA GLY A 161 28.44 -1.44 -17.93
C GLY A 161 28.46 -0.10 -17.21
N ASN A 162 29.66 0.47 -17.16
CA ASN A 162 30.01 1.73 -16.52
C ASN A 162 28.75 2.55 -16.28
N ALA A 163 28.30 2.56 -15.01
CA ALA A 163 27.34 3.55 -14.59
C ALA A 163 27.91 4.88 -15.06
N THR A 164 27.30 5.43 -16.11
CA THR A 164 27.59 6.77 -16.59
C THR A 164 27.61 7.62 -15.33
N PRO A 165 28.75 8.25 -14.99
CA PRO A 165 28.84 8.99 -13.75
C PRO A 165 27.67 9.95 -13.75
N LEU A 166 26.75 9.76 -12.80
CA LEU A 166 25.60 10.64 -12.62
C LEU A 166 26.18 12.06 -12.68
N PRO A 167 25.72 12.91 -13.62
CA PRO A 167 26.28 14.24 -13.77
C PRO A 167 26.25 14.89 -12.40
N LYS A 168 27.40 15.42 -11.93
CA LYS A 168 27.49 16.14 -10.66
C LYS A 168 26.24 17.03 -10.59
N PRO A 169 25.40 16.95 -9.54
CA PRO A 169 24.23 17.80 -9.44
C PRO A 169 24.74 19.22 -9.60
N GLY A 170 24.46 19.81 -10.77
CA GLY A 170 24.87 21.16 -11.07
C GLY A 170 24.31 22.03 -9.97
N LYS A 171 25.05 23.07 -9.55
CA LYS A 171 24.47 24.11 -8.69
C LYS A 171 23.33 24.73 -9.49
N VAL A 172 22.12 24.18 -9.36
CA VAL A 172 20.93 24.67 -10.04
C VAL A 172 20.56 25.96 -9.32
N ARG A 173 21.04 27.06 -9.88
CA ARG A 173 20.52 28.38 -9.61
C ARG A 173 19.09 28.38 -10.14
N SER A 174 18.12 28.49 -9.24
CA SER A 174 16.70 28.57 -9.57
C SER A 174 16.44 29.62 -10.64
N THR A 175 16.17 29.18 -11.87
CA THR A 175 15.47 29.98 -12.87
C THR A 175 14.49 29.09 -13.60
N SER A 176 13.21 29.39 -13.38
CA SER A 176 12.04 28.96 -14.13
C SER A 176 12.32 28.81 -15.63
N ILE A 177 12.30 27.58 -16.16
CA ILE A 177 12.19 27.34 -17.60
C ILE A 177 11.26 26.15 -17.87
N LYS A 178 10.28 26.44 -18.72
CA LYS A 178 9.25 25.62 -19.34
C LYS A 178 9.77 24.24 -19.77
N ARG A 179 9.09 23.18 -19.33
CA ARG A 179 9.32 21.80 -19.77
C ARG A 179 8.46 21.48 -20.98
N THR A 180 9.10 21.38 -22.14
CA THR A 180 8.60 20.63 -23.30
C THR A 180 8.69 19.14 -23.01
N SER A 181 7.65 18.42 -23.42
CA SER A 181 7.59 16.96 -23.46
C SER A 181 8.72 16.38 -24.30
N ARG A 182 9.23 15.22 -23.86
CA ARG A 182 9.53 14.04 -24.69
C ARG A 182 10.20 12.94 -23.84
N HIS A 183 9.53 11.79 -23.85
CA HIS A 183 10.15 10.47 -23.98
C HIS A 183 10.92 9.92 -22.76
N SER A 184 10.17 9.41 -21.78
CA SER A 184 10.70 8.51 -20.75
C SER A 184 10.66 7.07 -21.27
N HIS A 185 11.82 6.47 -21.41
CA HIS A 185 12.01 5.07 -21.79
C HIS A 185 11.34 4.12 -20.79
N SER A 186 10.41 3.32 -21.30
CA SER A 186 9.98 2.06 -20.73
C SER A 186 11.22 1.18 -20.49
N ARG A 187 11.59 1.02 -19.23
CA ARG A 187 12.63 0.10 -18.80
C ARG A 187 11.99 -1.29 -18.83
N ALA A 188 12.10 -1.97 -19.97
CA ALA A 188 11.76 -3.38 -20.09
C ALA A 188 12.54 -4.17 -19.04
N VAL A 189 11.82 -4.68 -18.04
CA VAL A 189 12.35 -5.67 -17.10
C VAL A 189 12.48 -6.97 -17.89
N SER A 190 13.72 -7.39 -18.14
CA SER A 190 14.03 -8.62 -18.87
C SER A 190 13.34 -9.83 -18.23
N ALA A 191 12.40 -10.42 -18.98
CA ALA A 191 11.67 -11.64 -18.61
C ALA A 191 12.55 -12.91 -18.50
N ALA A 192 13.86 -12.80 -18.70
CA ALA A 192 14.79 -13.92 -18.63
C ALA A 192 15.12 -14.36 -17.20
N ASP A 193 15.11 -13.43 -16.22
CA ASP A 193 15.46 -13.76 -14.82
C ASP A 193 14.31 -14.39 -14.00
N ALA A 194 13.08 -14.31 -14.49
CA ALA A 194 11.92 -14.85 -13.78
C ALA A 194 11.70 -16.36 -13.98
N ARG A 195 12.40 -17.00 -14.93
CA ARG A 195 12.26 -18.45 -15.19
C ARG A 195 13.19 -19.33 -14.34
N SER A 196 14.33 -18.81 -13.89
CA SER A 196 15.31 -19.62 -13.13
C SER A 196 14.92 -19.91 -11.67
N LEU A 197 13.86 -19.27 -11.15
CA LEU A 197 13.34 -19.50 -9.79
C LEU A 197 12.14 -20.48 -9.73
N ARG A 198 11.62 -20.97 -10.86
CA ARG A 198 10.47 -21.89 -10.88
C ARG A 198 10.84 -23.38 -10.81
N GLU A 199 12.11 -23.74 -11.00
CA GLU A 199 12.55 -25.16 -11.08
C GLU A 199 13.04 -25.75 -9.75
N LEU A 200 13.09 -24.98 -8.66
CA LEU A 200 13.49 -25.44 -7.33
C LEU A 200 12.36 -25.49 -6.30
N GLU A 201 11.10 -25.36 -6.74
CA GLU A 201 9.94 -25.44 -5.85
C GLU A 201 9.49 -26.91 -5.66
N ILE A 202 10.40 -27.73 -5.14
CA ILE A 202 10.03 -28.98 -4.48
C ILE A 202 9.32 -28.57 -3.19
N ALA A 203 8.07 -29.03 -3.04
CA ALA A 203 7.18 -28.73 -1.93
C ALA A 203 7.73 -29.24 -0.58
N VAL A 204 8.69 -28.50 -0.02
CA VAL A 204 9.14 -28.61 1.36
C VAL A 204 8.35 -27.57 2.15
N ASP A 205 7.68 -28.02 3.19
CA ASP A 205 6.99 -27.18 4.17
C ASP A 205 7.91 -26.02 4.59
N LYS A 206 7.59 -24.79 4.15
CA LYS A 206 8.44 -23.59 4.30
C LYS A 206 8.42 -23.03 5.73
N THR A 207 7.82 -23.75 6.68
CA THR A 207 7.90 -23.41 8.09
C THR A 207 9.26 -23.85 8.66
N PRO A 208 9.87 -23.09 9.59
CA PRO A 208 11.09 -23.50 10.28
C PRO A 208 10.95 -24.87 10.97
N ALA A 209 9.73 -25.18 11.44
CA ALA A 209 9.37 -26.47 12.00
C ALA A 209 9.37 -27.60 10.94
N GLY A 210 8.94 -27.31 9.71
CA GLY A 210 9.01 -28.24 8.59
C GLY A 210 10.45 -28.55 8.15
N ALA A 211 11.32 -27.52 8.13
CA ALA A 211 12.74 -27.69 7.84
C ALA A 211 13.48 -28.47 8.95
N LEU A 212 13.17 -28.23 10.23
CA LEU A 212 13.68 -29.03 11.35
C LEU A 212 13.19 -30.47 11.28
N ARG A 213 11.91 -30.70 10.96
CA ARG A 213 11.34 -32.04 10.82
C ARG A 213 11.92 -32.81 9.61
N ALA A 214 12.31 -32.11 8.56
CA ALA A 214 13.00 -32.69 7.40
C ALA A 214 14.47 -33.04 7.71
N LEU A 215 15.13 -32.28 8.59
CA LEU A 215 16.48 -32.57 9.08
C LEU A 215 16.49 -33.61 10.22
N GLU A 216 15.45 -33.64 11.04
CA GLU A 216 15.13 -34.72 11.99
C GLU A 216 14.56 -35.96 11.31
N GLY A 217 14.46 -35.94 9.98
CA GLY A 217 14.40 -37.12 9.11
C GLY A 217 15.69 -37.93 9.19
N ILE A 218 16.06 -38.36 10.40
CA ILE A 218 16.63 -39.67 10.62
C ILE A 218 15.72 -40.62 9.85
N CYS A 219 16.28 -41.26 8.83
CA CYS A 219 15.73 -42.46 8.27
C CYS A 219 15.46 -43.46 9.40
N GLU A 220 14.26 -43.46 9.96
CA GLU A 220 13.64 -44.65 10.53
C GLU A 220 13.18 -45.54 9.35
N THR A 221 14.12 -45.93 8.49
CA THR A 221 14.14 -47.31 8.05
C THR A 221 14.33 -48.12 9.32
N SER A 222 13.23 -48.68 9.81
CA SER A 222 13.13 -49.62 10.92
C SER A 222 14.32 -50.61 10.94
N ARG A 223 15.38 -50.23 11.63
CA ARG A 223 16.42 -51.11 12.11
C ARG A 223 16.13 -51.25 13.59
N PRO A 224 15.80 -52.46 14.09
CA PRO A 224 15.52 -52.64 15.51
C PRO A 224 16.79 -52.28 16.30
N THR A 225 16.70 -51.26 17.13
CA THR A 225 17.78 -50.82 18.02
C THR A 225 17.87 -51.81 19.19
N PRO A 226 19.05 -52.40 19.47
CA PRO A 226 19.26 -53.33 20.56
C PRO A 226 19.61 -52.53 21.83
N ALA A 227 18.60 -52.20 22.65
CA ALA A 227 18.83 -51.55 23.93
C ALA A 227 17.89 -52.04 25.05
N GLU A 228 17.40 -53.27 24.94
CA GLU A 228 16.80 -54.02 26.06
C GLU A 228 17.54 -55.35 26.30
N ILE A 229 18.86 -55.37 26.04
CA ILE A 229 19.76 -56.47 26.40
C ILE A 229 21.05 -55.90 27.01
N VAL A 230 20.91 -55.12 28.08
CA VAL A 230 21.98 -54.85 29.05
C VAL A 230 21.47 -55.16 30.45
N ALA A 231 20.89 -56.34 30.60
CA ALA A 231 20.81 -57.03 31.88
C ALA A 231 21.06 -58.51 31.59
N SER A 232 22.13 -59.05 32.18
CA SER A 232 22.58 -60.46 32.10
C SER A 232 23.64 -60.75 31.02
N PHE A 233 24.87 -60.30 31.30
CA PHE A 233 26.08 -60.95 30.81
C PHE A 233 26.84 -61.52 32.01
N GLU A 234 26.35 -62.65 32.54
CA GLU A 234 27.20 -63.59 33.27
C GLU A 234 27.62 -64.68 32.28
N SER A 235 28.93 -64.86 32.12
CA SER A 235 29.55 -66.00 31.46
C SER A 235 29.33 -67.26 32.33
N PRO A 236 29.16 -68.46 31.74
CA PRO A 236 30.37 -69.25 31.50
C PRO A 236 30.36 -70.11 30.22
N HIS A 237 31.52 -70.12 29.57
CA HIS A 237 32.25 -71.26 29.01
C HIS A 237 31.53 -72.48 28.39
N LYS A 238 32.05 -72.83 27.20
CA LYS A 238 32.22 -74.18 26.61
C LYS A 238 30.96 -74.84 26.03
N ASP A 239 30.84 -74.85 24.71
CA ASP A 239 31.40 -75.93 23.91
C ASP A 239 31.17 -75.71 22.41
N ALA A 240 32.15 -76.16 21.64
CA ALA A 240 32.13 -76.15 20.18
C ALA A 240 31.06 -77.11 19.66
N ARG A 241 30.02 -76.59 19.00
CA ARG A 241 29.20 -77.40 18.11
C ARG A 241 28.86 -76.65 16.84
N MET A 242 29.51 -77.09 15.77
CA MET A 242 29.32 -76.65 14.40
C MET A 242 27.94 -77.12 13.90
N GLU A 243 26.94 -76.24 13.89
CA GLU A 243 25.67 -76.51 13.21
C GLU A 243 25.54 -75.64 11.95
N ARG A 244 25.86 -76.26 10.80
CA ARG A 244 25.57 -75.75 9.46
C ARG A 244 24.12 -76.07 9.13
N SER A 245 23.14 -75.25 9.49
CA SER A 245 21.73 -75.40 9.04
C SER A 245 20.84 -74.15 9.21
N THR A 246 21.38 -72.92 9.14
CA THR A 246 20.61 -71.68 9.40
C THR A 246 20.48 -70.71 8.22
N SER A 247 20.80 -71.12 6.99
CA SER A 247 20.80 -70.21 5.83
C SER A 247 19.40 -69.92 5.23
N HIS A 248 18.39 -70.78 5.44
CA HIS A 248 17.07 -70.60 4.79
C HIS A 248 16.06 -69.79 5.62
N GLN A 249 16.21 -69.75 6.95
CA GLN A 249 15.30 -69.00 7.81
C GLN A 249 15.56 -67.49 7.73
N SER A 250 16.85 -67.09 7.63
CA SER A 250 17.25 -65.69 7.49
C SER A 250 16.68 -65.01 6.24
N MET A 251 16.44 -65.74 5.15
CA MET A 251 15.84 -65.17 3.93
C MET A 251 14.32 -65.02 4.00
N ARG A 252 13.64 -65.74 4.91
CA ARG A 252 12.20 -65.56 5.15
C ARG A 252 11.97 -64.31 5.99
N ASP A 253 12.78 -64.12 7.03
CA ASP A 253 12.68 -62.96 7.91
C ASP A 253 12.99 -61.63 7.18
N THR A 254 13.85 -61.63 6.16
CA THR A 254 14.09 -60.44 5.32
C THR A 254 12.88 -60.12 4.44
N LYS A 255 12.26 -61.14 3.83
CA LYS A 255 11.09 -60.96 2.97
C LYS A 255 9.87 -60.48 3.74
N ASP A 256 9.65 -61.00 4.95
CA ASP A 256 8.52 -60.58 5.78
C ASP A 256 8.68 -59.14 6.27
N LYS A 257 9.92 -58.69 6.53
CA LYS A 257 10.22 -57.28 6.84
C LYS A 257 9.98 -56.38 5.63
N GLU A 258 10.40 -56.79 4.43
CA GLU A 258 10.14 -56.05 3.19
C GLU A 258 8.63 -55.91 2.90
N ILE A 259 7.87 -57.00 3.10
CA ILE A 259 6.41 -56.99 2.95
C ILE A 259 5.77 -56.04 3.99
N ALA A 260 6.22 -56.06 5.24
CA ALA A 260 5.69 -55.17 6.28
C ALA A 260 5.92 -53.69 5.94
N VAL A 261 7.11 -53.34 5.42
CA VAL A 261 7.43 -51.97 4.98
C VAL A 261 6.54 -51.56 3.80
N LEU A 262 6.34 -52.44 2.81
CA LEU A 262 5.47 -52.17 1.67
C LEU A 262 4.01 -51.96 2.09
N VAL A 263 3.49 -52.80 2.99
CA VAL A 263 2.12 -52.65 3.51
C VAL A 263 1.95 -51.36 4.31
N ALA A 264 2.96 -50.96 5.09
CA ALA A 264 2.93 -49.68 5.81
C ALA A 264 2.93 -48.49 4.83
N ALA A 265 3.75 -48.53 3.78
CA ALA A 265 3.79 -47.50 2.75
C ALA A 265 2.44 -47.39 2.00
N VAL A 266 1.83 -48.52 1.63
CA VAL A 266 0.52 -48.54 0.97
C VAL A 266 -0.59 -48.01 1.88
N LYS A 267 -0.53 -48.28 3.19
CA LYS A 267 -1.48 -47.73 4.16
C LYS A 267 -1.32 -46.23 4.40
N ALA A 268 -0.11 -45.69 4.28
CA ALA A 268 0.16 -44.26 4.41
C ALA A 268 -0.23 -43.44 3.16
N LEU A 269 -0.33 -44.12 2.01
CA LEU A 269 -0.55 -43.50 0.69
C LEU A 269 -1.80 -42.59 0.63
N PRO A 270 -2.98 -42.97 1.16
CA PRO A 270 -4.17 -42.11 1.16
C PRO A 270 -3.97 -40.79 1.92
N ALA A 271 -3.27 -40.82 3.06
CA ALA A 271 -2.98 -39.62 3.85
C ALA A 271 -2.01 -38.69 3.13
N THR A 272 -0.96 -39.26 2.51
CA THR A 272 -0.01 -38.47 1.71
C THR A 272 -0.66 -37.86 0.47
N LEU A 273 -1.57 -38.59 -0.18
CA LEU A 273 -2.32 -38.12 -1.34
C LEU A 273 -3.28 -36.99 -0.95
N GLY A 274 -4.00 -37.13 0.17
CA GLY A 274 -4.88 -36.10 0.70
C GLY A 274 -4.14 -34.79 1.00
N ALA A 275 -3.01 -34.88 1.71
CA ALA A 275 -2.19 -33.71 2.00
C ALA A 275 -1.60 -33.05 0.73
N HIS A 276 -1.31 -33.84 -0.31
CA HIS A 276 -0.87 -33.31 -1.60
C HIS A 276 -2.00 -32.56 -2.31
N VAL A 277 -3.21 -33.13 -2.36
CA VAL A 277 -4.38 -32.48 -2.97
C VAL A 277 -4.72 -31.17 -2.26
N GLU A 278 -4.76 -31.15 -0.92
CA GLU A 278 -4.99 -29.92 -0.17
C GLU A 278 -3.94 -28.85 -0.45
N ARG A 279 -2.67 -29.24 -0.59
CA ARG A 279 -1.58 -28.32 -0.92
C ARG A 279 -1.74 -27.74 -2.33
N VAL A 280 -2.17 -28.55 -3.29
CA VAL A 280 -2.44 -28.11 -4.67
C VAL A 280 -3.62 -27.14 -4.71
N LEU A 281 -4.72 -27.44 -4.01
CA LEU A 281 -5.87 -26.53 -3.91
C LEU A 281 -5.51 -25.21 -3.25
N ALA A 282 -4.75 -25.24 -2.14
CA ALA A 282 -4.29 -24.03 -1.47
C ALA A 282 -3.33 -23.19 -2.35
N GLN A 283 -2.52 -23.85 -3.19
CA GLN A 283 -1.65 -23.18 -4.14
C GLN A 283 -2.44 -22.52 -5.28
N ASP A 284 -3.50 -23.16 -5.75
CA ASP A 284 -4.40 -22.62 -6.77
C ASP A 284 -5.15 -21.38 -6.24
N GLU A 285 -5.72 -21.45 -5.04
CA GLU A 285 -6.32 -20.29 -4.38
C GLU A 285 -5.32 -19.14 -4.15
N ALA A 286 -4.06 -19.45 -3.86
CA ALA A 286 -3.03 -18.43 -3.73
C ALA A 286 -2.63 -17.82 -5.08
N GLN A 287 -2.76 -18.57 -6.18
CA GLN A 287 -2.54 -18.06 -7.52
C GLN A 287 -3.67 -17.16 -7.97
N THR A 288 -4.93 -17.56 -7.77
CA THR A 288 -6.10 -16.73 -8.14
C THR A 288 -6.07 -15.39 -7.41
N ARG A 289 -5.79 -15.37 -6.10
CA ARG A 289 -5.64 -14.10 -5.34
C ARG A 289 -4.51 -13.21 -5.88
N ARG A 290 -3.41 -13.79 -6.35
CA ARG A 290 -2.30 -13.02 -6.96
C ARG A 290 -2.69 -12.46 -8.32
N GLU A 291 -3.48 -13.19 -9.10
CA GLU A 291 -3.99 -12.75 -10.39
C GLU A 291 -5.02 -11.64 -10.23
N GLU A 292 -5.94 -11.77 -9.28
CA GLU A 292 -6.89 -10.71 -8.90
C GLU A 292 -6.16 -9.43 -8.44
N ALA A 293 -5.13 -9.57 -7.59
CA ALA A 293 -4.33 -8.43 -7.15
C ALA A 293 -3.57 -7.76 -8.32
N ARG A 294 -3.07 -8.55 -9.28
CA ARG A 294 -2.45 -8.02 -10.49
C ARG A 294 -3.45 -7.28 -11.36
N GLN A 295 -4.65 -7.82 -11.53
CA GLN A 295 -5.70 -7.19 -12.31
C GLN A 295 -6.11 -5.85 -11.68
N ALA A 296 -6.29 -5.81 -10.35
CA ALA A 296 -6.60 -4.57 -9.64
C ALA A 296 -5.51 -3.49 -9.85
N ILE A 297 -4.23 -3.87 -9.89
CA ILE A 297 -3.14 -2.93 -10.19
C ILE A 297 -3.22 -2.40 -11.63
N LEU A 298 -3.54 -3.26 -12.60
CA LEU A 298 -3.72 -2.84 -13.99
C LEU A 298 -4.89 -1.86 -14.13
N ASP A 299 -6.03 -2.15 -13.49
CA ASP A 299 -7.20 -1.27 -13.51
C ASP A 299 -6.89 0.11 -12.88
N MET A 300 -6.10 0.16 -11.81
CA MET A 300 -5.64 1.42 -11.22
C MET A 300 -4.73 2.22 -12.16
N LEU A 301 -3.87 1.55 -12.94
CA LEU A 301 -2.99 2.19 -13.91
C LEU A 301 -3.79 2.77 -15.08
N ASP A 302 -4.76 2.03 -15.62
CA ASP A 302 -5.65 2.50 -16.68
C ASP A 302 -6.49 3.71 -16.23
N ALA A 303 -6.97 3.68 -14.98
CA ALA A 303 -7.67 4.82 -14.37
C ALA A 303 -6.74 6.04 -14.16
N ALA A 304 -5.48 5.82 -13.81
CA ALA A 304 -4.49 6.89 -13.68
C ALA A 304 -4.15 7.52 -15.04
N GLU A 305 -4.01 6.71 -16.09
CA GLU A 305 -3.78 7.17 -17.46
C GLU A 305 -4.96 7.99 -17.97
N SER A 306 -6.19 7.49 -17.80
CA SER A 306 -7.41 8.21 -18.17
C SER A 306 -7.53 9.58 -17.47
N ARG A 307 -7.13 9.67 -16.19
CA ARG A 307 -7.09 10.94 -15.44
C ARG A 307 -6.00 11.89 -15.96
N ALA A 308 -4.86 11.36 -16.41
CA ALA A 308 -3.80 12.16 -17.01
C ALA A 308 -4.25 12.74 -18.36
N ASP A 309 -4.89 11.93 -19.21
CA ASP A 309 -5.43 12.37 -20.50
C ASP A 309 -6.49 13.46 -20.34
N ALA A 310 -7.41 13.29 -19.38
CA ALA A 310 -8.42 14.31 -19.07
C ALA A 310 -7.80 15.65 -18.65
N ARG A 311 -6.71 15.61 -17.86
CA ARG A 311 -5.96 16.81 -17.48
C ARG A 311 -5.25 17.44 -18.68
N GLU A 312 -4.67 16.63 -19.56
CA GLU A 312 -4.03 17.12 -20.78
C GLU A 312 -5.05 17.83 -21.68
N ILE A 313 -6.22 17.23 -21.92
CA ILE A 313 -7.31 17.85 -22.69
C ILE A 313 -7.74 19.18 -22.07
N ARG A 314 -7.93 19.23 -20.75
CA ARG A 314 -8.30 20.47 -20.05
C ARG A 314 -7.23 21.56 -20.21
N LEU A 315 -5.95 21.21 -20.09
CA LEU A 315 -4.84 22.14 -20.29
C LEU A 315 -4.76 22.64 -21.74
N GLN A 316 -5.01 21.77 -22.73
CA GLN A 316 -5.09 22.16 -24.13
C GLN A 316 -6.24 23.14 -24.37
N GLY A 317 -7.41 22.93 -23.74
CA GLY A 317 -8.54 23.85 -23.76
C GLY A 317 -8.18 25.24 -23.20
N LEU A 318 -7.59 25.29 -22.01
CA LEU A 318 -7.14 26.55 -21.40
C LEU A 318 -6.09 27.28 -22.24
N LEU A 319 -5.18 26.54 -22.88
CA LEU A 319 -4.18 27.12 -23.79
C LEU A 319 -4.82 27.68 -25.06
N ALA A 320 -5.87 27.04 -25.59
CA ALA A 320 -6.62 27.54 -26.73
C ALA A 320 -7.37 28.83 -26.37
N GLU A 321 -8.05 28.86 -25.22
CA GLU A 321 -8.74 30.05 -24.70
C GLU A 321 -7.76 31.21 -24.48
N ALA A 322 -6.62 30.96 -23.82
CA ALA A 322 -5.59 31.98 -23.60
C ALA A 322 -5.07 32.56 -24.92
N LYS A 323 -4.89 31.73 -25.96
CA LYS A 323 -4.49 32.20 -27.30
C LYS A 323 -5.55 33.10 -27.91
N THR A 324 -6.84 32.74 -27.82
CA THR A 324 -7.93 33.58 -28.33
C THR A 324 -8.02 34.92 -27.61
N CYS A 325 -7.81 34.95 -26.28
CA CYS A 325 -7.76 36.19 -25.52
C CYS A 325 -6.54 37.06 -25.88
N SER A 326 -5.38 36.45 -26.15
CA SER A 326 -4.16 37.19 -26.50
C SER A 326 -4.17 37.79 -27.91
N GLY A 327 -4.85 37.16 -28.87
CA GLY A 327 -4.99 37.69 -30.25
C GLY A 327 -5.91 38.91 -30.36
N LEU A 328 -6.72 39.17 -29.33
CA LEU A 328 -7.54 40.39 -29.21
C LEU A 328 -6.75 41.61 -28.68
N MET A 329 -5.47 41.43 -28.31
CA MET A 329 -4.54 42.50 -27.93
C MET A 329 -3.50 42.80 -29.01
N GLU A 330 -3.80 42.53 -30.30
CA GLU A 330 -3.14 43.25 -31.39
C GLU A 330 -3.81 44.62 -31.58
N TRP A 331 -3.44 45.59 -30.72
CA TRP A 331 -3.64 47.03 -30.92
C TRP A 331 -2.34 47.75 -30.57
#